data_AF-A0A2V6QU15-F1
#
_entry.id   AF-A0A2V6QU15-F1
#
_cell.length_a   1.000
_cell.length_b   1.000
_cell.length_c   1.000
_cell.angle_alpha   90.00
_cell.angle_beta   90.00
_cell.angle_gamma   90.00
#
_symmetry.space_group_name_H-M   'P 1'
#
loop_
_entity.id
_entity.type
_entity.pdbx_description
1 polymer ?
#
loop_
_entity_poly.entity_id
_entity_poly.type
_entity_poly.pdbx_seq_one_letter_code
_entity_poly.pdbx_strand_id
1 'polypeptide(L)'
;MSKTTSDACVSWIEGRVPDTEEAGIVHALITERGVRRRHALAHALAQELFERDRRRVGYLAGIGIFRAWYLAGAERLLDEMNGRAILIDPPR
;
A
#
# COMPACT_ATOMS: atom_id res chain seq x y z
N MET A 1 8.28 8.25 -25.95
CA MET A 1 9.22 8.39 -24.82
C MET A 1 8.40 8.41 -23.54
N SER A 2 8.21 7.26 -22.90
CA SER A 2 7.49 7.18 -21.62
C SER A 2 8.41 7.77 -20.57
N LYS A 3 8.09 8.99 -20.13
CA LYS A 3 8.70 9.67 -18.99
C LYS A 3 8.66 8.68 -17.83
N THR A 4 9.79 8.10 -17.44
CA THR A 4 9.94 7.40 -16.17
C THR A 4 9.73 8.47 -15.11
N THR A 5 8.47 8.66 -14.72
CA THR A 5 8.14 9.35 -13.48
C THR A 5 8.85 8.54 -12.42
N SER A 6 9.99 9.04 -11.94
CA SER A 6 10.66 8.50 -10.78
C SER A 6 9.56 8.28 -9.73
N ASP A 7 9.35 7.03 -9.33
CA ASP A 7 8.32 6.70 -8.36
C ASP A 7 8.90 6.99 -6.97
N ALA A 8 8.11 7.61 -6.10
CA ALA A 8 8.56 8.00 -4.76
C ALA A 8 9.04 6.76 -3.98
N CYS A 9 10.17 6.89 -3.28
CA CYS A 9 10.70 5.81 -2.46
C CYS A 9 9.94 5.77 -1.13
N VAL A 10 9.68 4.57 -0.61
CA VAL A 10 8.97 4.39 0.66
C VAL A 10 9.80 3.55 1.62
N SER A 11 9.85 4.01 2.87
CA SER A 11 10.48 3.30 3.97
C SER A 11 9.61 3.32 5.23
N TRP A 12 9.76 2.30 6.07
CA TRP A 12 9.14 2.28 7.39
C TRP A 12 9.97 3.09 8.37
N ILE A 13 9.32 3.86 9.24
CA ILE A 13 10.01 4.62 10.28
C ILE A 13 10.46 3.67 11.39
N GLU A 14 11.77 3.63 11.64
CA GLU A 14 12.36 2.78 12.67
C GLU A 14 11.72 3.04 14.06
N GLY A 15 11.46 1.97 14.80
CA GLY A 15 10.83 2.02 16.13
C GLY A 15 9.31 2.25 16.14
N ARG A 16 8.67 2.46 14.98
CA ARG A 16 7.20 2.49 14.90
C ARG A 16 6.62 1.09 14.91
N VAL A 17 5.68 0.87 15.82
CA VAL A 17 4.88 -0.37 15.90
C VAL A 17 3.62 -0.17 15.04
N PRO A 18 3.27 -1.13 14.16
CA PRO A 18 2.01 -1.08 13.44
C PRO A 18 0.84 -1.19 14.44
N ASP A 19 -0.06 -0.21 14.40
CA ASP A 19 -1.18 -0.03 15.32
C ASP A 19 -2.52 -0.52 14.76
N THR A 20 -2.56 -0.80 13.47
CA THR A 20 -3.74 -1.29 12.73
C THR A 20 -3.38 -2.52 11.90
N GLU A 21 -4.39 -3.31 11.52
CA GLU A 21 -4.20 -4.47 10.62
C GLU A 21 -3.60 -4.00 9.28
N GLU A 22 -4.11 -2.88 8.75
CA GLU A 22 -3.61 -2.24 7.54
C GLU A 22 -2.15 -1.79 7.69
N ALA A 23 -1.77 -1.18 8.81
CA ALA A 23 -0.39 -0.80 9.08
C ALA A 23 0.53 -2.02 9.20
N GLY A 24 0.02 -3.14 9.74
CA GLY A 24 0.74 -4.42 9.78
C GLY A 24 1.03 -4.97 8.38
N ILE A 25 0.06 -4.90 7.48
CA ILE A 25 0.24 -5.29 6.07
C ILE A 25 1.29 -4.40 5.40
N VAL A 26 1.20 -3.08 5.56
CA VAL A 26 2.18 -2.13 5.00
C VAL A 26 3.59 -2.38 5.56
N HIS A 27 3.71 -2.61 6.86
CA HIS A 27 4.98 -2.95 7.49
C HIS A 27 5.60 -4.19 6.84
N ALA A 28 4.86 -5.30 6.76
CA ALA A 28 5.35 -6.54 6.15
C ALA A 28 5.72 -6.35 4.66
N LEU A 29 4.94 -5.60 3.90
CA LEU A 29 5.26 -5.28 2.50
C LEU A 29 6.60 -4.54 2.36
N ILE A 30 6.90 -3.61 3.28
CA ILE A 30 8.14 -2.82 3.23
C ILE A 30 9.33 -3.60 3.79
N THR A 31 9.18 -4.25 4.94
CA THR A 31 10.29 -4.84 5.70
C THR A 31 10.58 -6.28 5.30
N GLU A 32 9.55 -7.09 5.07
CA GLU A 32 9.70 -8.50 4.71
C GLU A 32 9.77 -8.70 3.19
N ARG A 33 8.89 -8.02 2.44
CA ARG A 33 8.84 -8.15 0.97
C ARG A 33 9.67 -7.12 0.21
N GLY A 34 10.24 -6.14 0.91
CA GLY A 34 11.15 -5.15 0.32
C GLY A 34 10.50 -4.23 -0.72
N VAL A 35 9.18 -3.99 -0.64
CA VAL A 35 8.49 -3.09 -1.58
C VAL A 35 8.79 -1.63 -1.22
N ARG A 36 9.68 -0.99 -2.00
CA ARG A 36 10.19 0.36 -1.71
C ARG A 36 9.66 1.47 -2.62
N ARG A 37 8.74 1.17 -3.54
CA ARG A 37 8.17 2.18 -4.47
C ARG A 37 6.72 2.43 -4.10
N ARG A 38 6.30 3.69 -3.98
CA ARG A 38 4.93 4.09 -3.57
C ARG A 38 3.87 3.42 -4.43
N HIS A 39 4.01 3.46 -5.75
CA HIS A 39 3.01 2.87 -6.65
C HIS A 39 2.97 1.34 -6.50
N ALA A 40 4.13 0.68 -6.45
CA ALA A 40 4.18 -0.77 -6.22
C ALA A 40 3.59 -1.17 -4.86
N LEU A 41 3.83 -0.35 -3.82
CA LEU A 41 3.30 -0.56 -2.48
C LEU A 41 1.78 -0.40 -2.46
N ALA A 42 1.24 0.65 -3.10
CA ALA A 42 -0.20 0.86 -3.20
C ALA A 42 -0.90 -0.31 -3.91
N HIS A 43 -0.31 -0.80 -5.00
CA HIS A 43 -0.81 -1.97 -5.72
C HIS A 43 -0.77 -3.25 -4.87
N ALA A 44 0.33 -3.50 -4.17
CA ALA A 44 0.47 -4.67 -3.31
C ALA A 44 -0.51 -4.62 -2.12
N LEU A 45 -0.63 -3.47 -1.47
CA LEU A 45 -1.57 -3.24 -0.37
C LEU A 45 -3.02 -3.44 -0.84
N ALA A 46 -3.40 -2.85 -1.97
CA ALA A 46 -4.73 -3.04 -2.55
C ALA A 46 -5.05 -4.52 -2.80
N GLN A 47 -4.08 -5.30 -3.26
CA GLN A 47 -4.24 -6.74 -3.46
C GLN A 47 -4.43 -7.49 -2.13
N GLU A 48 -3.61 -7.20 -1.12
CA GLU A 48 -3.72 -7.86 0.19
C GLU A 48 -5.08 -7.57 0.86
N LEU A 49 -5.55 -6.31 0.79
CA LEU A 49 -6.86 -5.92 1.30
C LEU A 49 -8.00 -6.60 0.54
N PHE A 50 -7.90 -6.66 -0.80
CA PHE A 50 -8.86 -7.38 -1.61
C PHE A 50 -8.91 -8.88 -1.25
N GLU A 51 -7.75 -9.53 -1.09
CA GLU A 51 -7.68 -10.95 -0.73
C GLU A 51 -8.19 -11.21 0.68
N ARG A 52 -7.92 -10.31 1.64
CA ARG A 52 -8.49 -10.35 2.99
C ARG A 52 -10.00 -10.31 2.93
N ASP A 53 -10.56 -9.33 2.24
CA ASP A 53 -12.00 -9.12 2.20
C ASP A 53 -12.69 -10.26 1.43
N ARG A 54 -12.09 -10.72 0.32
CA ARG A 54 -12.56 -11.91 -0.41
C ARG A 54 -12.64 -13.15 0.49
N ARG A 55 -11.67 -13.36 1.39
CA ARG A 55 -11.70 -14.46 2.37
C ARG A 55 -12.79 -14.29 3.43
N ARG A 56 -13.16 -13.05 3.78
CA ARG A 56 -14.18 -12.74 4.80
C ARG A 56 -15.63 -12.81 4.27
N VAL A 57 -15.91 -12.26 3.08
CA VAL A 57 -17.29 -12.11 2.55
C VAL A 57 -17.63 -13.01 1.36
N GLY A 58 -16.68 -13.79 0.83
CA GLY A 58 -16.90 -14.64 -0.34
C GLY A 58 -16.98 -13.87 -1.68
N TYR A 59 -17.07 -14.62 -2.77
CA TYR A 59 -16.92 -14.14 -4.16
C TYR A 59 -18.16 -13.36 -4.67
N LEU A 60 -18.45 -12.17 -4.11
CA LEU A 60 -19.71 -11.46 -4.42
C LEU A 60 -19.59 -10.05 -5.02
N ALA A 61 -18.44 -9.59 -5.51
CA ALA A 61 -18.34 -8.27 -6.14
C ALA A 61 -17.52 -8.25 -7.45
N GLY A 62 -18.03 -7.50 -8.43
CA GLY A 62 -17.44 -7.29 -9.75
C GLY A 62 -16.00 -6.75 -9.67
N ILE A 63 -15.07 -7.57 -10.14
CA ILE A 63 -13.62 -7.49 -9.90
C ILE A 63 -12.98 -6.15 -10.35
N GLY A 64 -13.50 -5.51 -11.41
CA GLY A 64 -12.88 -4.33 -12.02
C GLY A 64 -13.05 -3.03 -11.22
N ILE A 65 -14.30 -2.65 -10.93
CA ILE A 65 -14.62 -1.41 -10.18
C ILE A 65 -14.12 -1.53 -8.74
N PHE A 66 -14.23 -2.74 -8.16
CA PHE A 66 -13.76 -3.02 -6.82
C PHE A 66 -12.24 -2.80 -6.71
N ARG A 67 -11.43 -3.34 -7.63
CA ARG A 67 -9.96 -3.20 -7.60
C ARG A 67 -9.48 -1.74 -7.69
N ALA A 68 -10.14 -0.91 -8.50
CA ALA A 68 -9.82 0.51 -8.57
C ALA A 68 -10.12 1.24 -7.25
N TRP A 69 -11.19 0.86 -6.56
CA TRP A 69 -11.53 1.35 -5.23
C TRP A 69 -10.48 0.96 -4.18
N TYR A 70 -9.99 -0.28 -4.19
CA TYR A 70 -8.91 -0.68 -3.28
C TYR A 70 -7.61 0.07 -3.57
N LEU A 71 -7.30 0.34 -4.84
CA LEU A 71 -6.10 1.10 -5.18
C LEU A 71 -6.19 2.54 -4.67
N ALA A 72 -7.31 3.23 -4.92
CA ALA A 72 -7.53 4.58 -4.41
C ALA A 72 -7.52 4.62 -2.87
N GLY A 73 -8.10 3.62 -2.22
CA GLY A 73 -8.06 3.46 -0.76
C GLY A 73 -6.65 3.22 -0.23
N ALA A 74 -5.86 2.38 -0.90
CA ALA A 74 -4.48 2.10 -0.56
C ALA A 74 -3.59 3.35 -0.72
N GLU A 75 -3.73 4.10 -1.81
CA GLU A 75 -3.01 5.36 -2.01
C GLU A 75 -3.33 6.37 -0.89
N ARG A 76 -4.62 6.54 -0.56
CA ARG A 76 -5.03 7.44 0.51
C ARG A 76 -4.47 7.01 1.86
N LEU A 77 -4.49 5.71 2.16
CA LEU A 77 -3.94 5.17 3.39
C LEU A 77 -2.42 5.41 3.49
N LEU A 78 -1.67 5.22 2.41
CA LEU A 78 -0.23 5.51 2.39
C LEU A 78 0.05 7.00 2.62
N ASP A 79 -0.76 7.88 2.05
CA ASP A 79 -0.64 9.33 2.28
C ASP A 79 -0.97 9.70 3.73
N GLU A 80 -1.98 9.05 4.34
CA GLU A 80 -2.30 9.22 5.75
C GLU A 80 -1.16 8.72 6.66
N MET A 81 -0.50 7.62 6.30
CA MET A 81 0.62 7.04 7.07
C MET A 81 1.93 7.81 6.92
N ASN A 82 2.06 8.64 5.87
CA ASN A 82 3.26 9.41 5.60
C ASN A 82 3.57 10.37 6.77
N GLY A 83 4.80 10.34 7.25
CA GLY A 83 5.27 11.11 8.41
C GLY A 83 4.83 10.55 9.77
N ARG A 84 3.97 9.52 9.81
CA ARG A 84 3.53 8.86 11.07
C ARG A 84 4.16 7.48 11.24
N ALA A 85 4.04 6.63 10.22
CA ALA A 85 4.51 5.24 10.22
C ALA A 85 5.48 4.97 9.06
N ILE A 86 5.31 5.65 7.93
CA ILE A 86 6.18 5.53 6.76
C ILE A 86 6.74 6.91 6.37
N LEU A 87 7.85 6.90 5.65
CA LEU A 87 8.38 8.08 4.96
C LEU A 87 8.29 7.84 3.45
N ILE A 88 7.71 8.81 2.75
CA ILE A 88 7.65 8.84 1.29
C ILE A 88 8.61 9.92 0.80
N ASP A 89 9.74 9.50 0.25
CA ASP A 89 10.73 10.40 -0.33
C ASP A 89 10.33 10.76 -1.76
N PRO A 90 10.25 12.06 -2.10
CA PRO A 90 9.92 12.47 -3.44
C PRO A 90 10.97 11.95 -4.43
N PRO A 91 10.55 11.68 -5.67
CA PRO A 91 11.47 11.26 -6.70
C PRO A 91 12.60 12.28 -6.91
N ARG A 92 13.84 11.78 -6.92
CA ARG A 92 15.02 12.54 -7.37
C ARG A 92 15.08 12.63 -8.89
#